data_AF-A0A6A7KYD1-F1
#
_entry.id   AF-A0A6A7KYD1-F1
#
_cell.length_a   1.000
_cell.length_b   1.000
_cell.length_c   1.000
_cell.angle_alpha   90.00
_cell.angle_beta   90.00
_cell.angle_gamma   90.00
#
_symmetry.space_group_name_H-M   'P 1'
#
loop_
_entity.id
_entity.type
_entity.pdbx_description
1 polymer ?
#
loop_
_entity_poly.entity_id
_entity_poly.type
_entity_poly.pdbx_seq_one_letter_code
_entity_poly.pdbx_strand_id
1 'polypeptide(L)' 'MLIEVELPESLEALHLPFGVNQRLQNLLDRQDRGDDLSADERREAEGLVDLAELLSLLRLRARRIARAAKG' A
#
# COMPACT_ATOMS: atom_id res chain seq x y z
N MET A 1 -17.49 7.94 8.37
CA MET A 1 -17.15 6.83 9.27
C MET A 1 -15.73 7.07 9.76
N LEU A 2 -15.54 7.26 11.07
CA LEU A 2 -14.19 7.27 11.65
C LEU A 2 -13.86 5.83 12.02
N ILE A 3 -12.70 5.32 11.59
CA ILE A 3 -12.18 4.02 12.02
C ILE A 3 -11.00 4.32 12.93
N GLU A 4 -11.10 3.95 14.20
CA GLU A 4 -9.98 3.95 15.12
C GLU A 4 -9.17 2.67 14.85
N VAL A 5 -7.96 2.85 14.34
CA VAL A 5 -7.04 1.76 14.05
C VAL A 5 -5.94 1.82 15.10
N GLU A 6 -5.84 0.78 15.94
CA GLU A 6 -4.66 0.60 16.77
C GLU A 6 -3.44 0.44 15.86
N LEU A 7 -2.44 1.30 16.03
CA LEU A 7 -1.23 1.20 15.25
C LEU A 7 -0.49 -0.08 15.67
N PRO A 8 -0.05 -0.92 14.72
CA PRO A 8 0.78 -2.08 15.06
C PRO A 8 2.03 -1.61 15.79
N GLU A 9 2.50 -2.42 16.75
CA GLU A 9 3.71 -2.12 17.56
C GLU A 9 4.92 -1.77 16.68
N SER A 10 4.99 -2.35 15.48
CA SER A 10 5.95 -1.98 14.43
C SER A 10 5.27 -1.35 13.22
N LEU A 11 5.71 -0.13 12.91
CA LEU A 11 5.33 0.60 11.68
C LEU A 11 5.84 -0.06 10.39
N GLU A 12 6.70 -1.07 10.51
CA GLU A 12 7.19 -1.90 9.40
C GLU A 12 6.12 -2.90 8.92
N ALA A 13 5.06 -3.12 9.70
CA ALA A 13 3.95 -3.98 9.29
C ALA A 13 2.97 -3.29 8.33
N LEU A 14 3.07 -1.96 8.13
CA LEU A 14 2.17 -1.17 7.27
C LEU A 14 2.60 -1.21 5.79
N HIS A 15 2.63 -2.43 5.23
CA HIS A 15 2.95 -2.72 3.83
C HIS A 15 1.92 -3.66 3.22
N LEU A 16 1.86 -3.70 1.89
CA LEU A 16 1.13 -4.78 1.22
C LEU A 16 1.75 -6.12 1.62
N PRO A 17 0.95 -7.13 2.03
CA PRO A 17 1.45 -8.48 2.25
C PRO A 17 2.17 -9.00 1.00
N PHE A 18 3.18 -9.84 1.18
CA PHE A 18 4.06 -10.28 0.09
C PHE A 18 3.33 -10.72 -1.18
N GLY A 19 2.33 -11.59 -1.08
CA GLY A 19 1.57 -12.06 -2.25
C GLY A 19 0.77 -10.96 -2.95
N VAL A 20 0.24 -10.00 -2.19
CA VAL A 20 -0.49 -8.84 -2.71
C VAL A 20 0.47 -7.87 -3.41
N ASN A 21 1.63 -7.62 -2.80
CA ASN A 21 2.68 -6.81 -3.42
C ASN A 21 3.18 -7.45 -4.72
N GLN A 22 3.44 -8.75 -4.73
CA GLN A 22 3.87 -9.48 -5.93
C GLN A 22 2.83 -9.38 -7.05
N ARG A 23 1.53 -9.47 -6.72
CA ARG A 23 0.44 -9.29 -7.68
C ARG A 23 0.46 -7.88 -8.28
N LEU A 24 0.59 -6.86 -7.45
CA LEU A 24 0.72 -5.48 -7.91
C LEU A 24 1.92 -5.32 -8.86
N GLN A 25 3.11 -5.77 -8.45
CA GLN A 25 4.32 -5.67 -9.28
C GLN A 25 4.13 -6.37 -10.63
N ASN A 26 3.57 -7.58 -10.65
CA ASN A 26 3.32 -8.30 -11.91
C ASN A 26 2.37 -7.55 -12.86
N LEU A 27 1.35 -6.86 -12.32
CA LEU A 27 0.42 -6.07 -13.13
C LEU A 27 1.09 -4.82 -13.70
N LEU A 28 1.87 -4.10 -12.88
CA LEU A 28 2.62 -2.93 -13.31
C LEU A 28 3.70 -3.29 -14.35
N ASP A 29 4.45 -4.36 -14.12
CA ASP A 29 5.46 -4.85 -15.06
C ASP A 29 4.86 -5.22 -16.42
N ARG A 30 3.65 -5.79 -16.43
CA ARG A 30 2.92 -6.07 -17.68
C ARG A 30 2.50 -4.79 -18.39
N GLN A 31 1.98 -3.79 -17.65
CA GLN A 31 1.65 -2.48 -18.22
C GLN A 31 2.87 -1.77 -18.81
N ASP A 32 4.00 -1.78 -18.10
CA ASP A 32 5.24 -1.15 -18.53
C ASP A 32 5.83 -1.79 -19.80
N ARG A 33 5.64 -3.10 -19.97
CA ARG A 33 5.99 -3.81 -21.22
C ARG A 33 5.01 -3.55 -22.37
N GLY A 34 3.87 -2.93 -22.10
CA GLY A 34 2.78 -2.76 -23.07
C GLY A 34 1.95 -4.01 -23.29
N ASP A 35 2.01 -4.99 -22.39
CA ASP A 35 1.14 -6.18 -22.44
C ASP A 35 -0.31 -5.76 -22.19
N ASP A 36 -1.26 -6.36 -22.93
CA ASP A 36 -2.68 -6.09 -22.69
C ASP A 36 -3.13 -6.65 -21.34
N LEU A 37 -3.52 -5.75 -20.44
CA LEU A 37 -4.30 -6.08 -19.25
C LEU A 37 -5.80 -6.06 -19.59
N SER A 38 -6.52 -7.05 -19.07
CA SER A 38 -7.98 -7.04 -19.09
C SER A 38 -8.53 -5.87 -18.27
N ALA A 39 -9.80 -5.53 -18.47
CA ALA A 39 -10.43 -4.46 -17.70
C ALA A 39 -10.46 -4.74 -16.20
N ASP A 40 -10.60 -6.02 -15.79
CA ASP A 40 -10.53 -6.42 -14.39
C ASP A 40 -9.12 -6.27 -13.82
N GLU A 41 -8.10 -6.66 -14.59
CA GLU A 41 -6.69 -6.55 -14.18
C GLU A 41 -6.26 -5.08 -14.02
N ARG A 42 -6.77 -4.19 -14.87
CA ARG A 42 -6.52 -2.74 -14.75
C ARG A 42 -7.12 -2.16 -13.48
N ARG A 43 -8.39 -2.50 -13.19
CA ARG A 43 -9.06 -2.08 -11.94
C ARG A 43 -8.36 -2.63 -10.71
N GLU A 44 -7.90 -3.87 -10.76
CA GLU A 44 -7.13 -4.47 -9.68
C GLU A 44 -5.81 -3.73 -9.45
N ALA A 45 -5.06 -3.41 -10.52
CA ALA A 45 -3.83 -2.65 -10.43
C ALA A 45 -4.07 -1.27 -9.79
N GLU A 46 -5.09 -0.53 -10.27
CA GLU A 46 -5.49 0.77 -9.73
C GLU A 46 -5.79 0.68 -8.23
N GLY A 47 -6.66 -0.25 -7.82
CA GLY A 47 -7.01 -0.41 -6.41
C GLY A 47 -5.83 -0.84 -5.51
N LEU A 48 -4.90 -1.64 -6.05
CA LEU A 48 -3.70 -2.05 -5.32
C LEU A 48 -2.69 -0.90 -5.19
N VAL A 49 -2.58 -0.02 -6.19
CA VAL A 49 -1.79 1.21 -6.10
C VAL A 49 -2.37 2.14 -5.03
N ASP A 50 -3.68 2.40 -5.07
CA ASP A 50 -4.35 3.26 -4.09
C ASP A 50 -4.13 2.76 -2.65
N LEU A 51 -4.21 1.44 -2.44
CA LEU A 51 -3.95 0.83 -1.14
C LEU A 51 -2.48 0.99 -0.71
N ALA A 52 -1.53 0.81 -1.62
CA ALA A 52 -0.10 0.99 -1.33
C ALA A 52 0.22 2.44 -0.95
N GLU A 53 -0.41 3.41 -1.61
CA GLU A 53 -0.29 4.83 -1.29
C GLU A 53 -0.85 5.16 0.09
N LEU A 54 -2.05 4.67 0.41
CA LEU A 54 -2.67 4.84 1.72
C LEU A 54 -1.78 4.28 2.84
N LEU A 55 -1.27 3.06 2.68
CA LEU A 55 -0.37 2.43 3.65
C LEU A 55 0.93 3.24 3.82
N SER A 56 1.45 3.79 2.73
CA SER A 56 2.63 4.66 2.76
C SER A 56 2.37 5.96 3.54
N LEU A 57 1.20 6.57 3.36
CA LEU A 57 0.77 7.76 4.11
C LEU A 57 0.57 7.47 5.60
N LEU A 58 -0.07 6.34 5.94
CA LEU A 58 -0.25 5.91 7.32
C LEU A 58 1.10 5.69 8.02
N ARG A 59 2.05 5.01 7.36
CA ARG A 59 3.41 4.82 7.87
C ARG A 59 4.12 6.15 8.11
N LEU A 60 4.00 7.12 7.20
CA LEU A 60 4.60 8.44 7.37
C LEU A 60 4.01 9.18 8.58
N ARG A 61 2.68 9.16 8.75
CA ARG A 61 2.00 9.78 9.90
C ARG A 61 2.39 9.12 11.21
N ALA A 62 2.40 7.79 11.25
CA ALA A 62 2.77 7.05 12.44
C ALA A 62 4.24 7.29 12.85
N ARG A 63 5.16 7.39 11.87
CA ARG A 63 6.56 7.77 12.13
C ARG A 63 6.69 9.17 12.74
N ARG A 64 5.85 10.12 12.31
CA ARG A 64 5.83 11.49 12.87
C ARG A 64 5.33 11.50 14.32
N ILE A 65 4.26 10.76 14.61
CA ILE A 65 3.71 10.63 15.97
C ILE A 65 4.75 9.98 16.90
N ALA A 66 5.37 8.87 16.46
CA ALA A 66 6.38 8.18 17.25
C ALA A 66 7.63 9.03 17.53
N ARG A 67 7.99 9.96 16.62
CA ARG A 67 9.08 10.93 16.86
C ARG A 67 8.66 12.01 17.86
N ALA A 68 7.44 12.53 17.75
CA ALA A 68 6.92 13.54 18.66
C ALA A 68 6.78 13.04 20.11
N ALA A 69 6.45 11.76 20.31
CA ALA A 69 6.34 11.15 21.64
C ALA A 69 7.68 10.87 22.33
N LYS A 70 8.81 11.01 21.61
CA LYS A 70 10.17 10.72 22.10
C LYS A 70 10.98 11.99 22.45
N GLY A 71 10.46 13.18 22.14
CA GLY A 71 11.08 14.47 22.45
C GLY A 71 10.30 15.20 23.53
#